data_AF-A0A291RZ02-F1
#
_entry.id   AF-A0A291RZ02-F1
#
_cell.length_a   1.000
_cell.length_b   1.000
_cell.length_c   1.000
_cell.angle_alpha   90.00
_cell.angle_beta   90.00
_cell.angle_gamma   90.00
#
_symmetry.space_group_name_H-M   'P 1'
#
loop_
_entity.id
_entity.type
_entity.pdbx_description
1 polymer ?
#
loop_
_entity_poly.entity_id
_entity_poly.type
_entity_poly.pdbx_seq_one_letter_code
_entity_poly.pdbx_strand_id
1 'polypeptide(L)'
;MTTSDIKGLTLSVYRSAEADADFTLGGITAKYDRVTVVGVLNTTDPRVNGTIVPVAEWRANPVRDDAPPVVVVVRRAGIWRNGEREAHLEPVELTDDGRIHRRPGTAHGGNFAGNGASQFRQVLSALLEYPAPDVLRVHDRYER
;
A
#
# COMPACT_ATOMS: atom_id res chain seq x y z
N MET A 1 6.51 -13.51 16.52
CA MET A 1 5.76 -12.24 16.41
C MET A 1 4.32 -12.64 16.33
N THR A 2 3.48 -12.14 17.24
CA THR A 2 2.03 -12.23 17.03
C THR A 2 1.62 -11.13 16.05
N THR A 3 0.48 -11.25 15.39
CA THR A 3 -0.07 -10.19 14.51
C THR A 3 -0.14 -8.82 15.20
N SER A 4 -0.30 -8.81 16.53
CA SER A 4 -0.30 -7.60 17.37
C SER A 4 1.04 -6.85 17.44
N ASP A 5 2.15 -7.48 17.06
CA ASP A 5 3.49 -6.88 17.06
C ASP A 5 3.82 -6.13 15.76
N ILE A 6 3.02 -6.32 14.70
CA ILE A 6 3.26 -5.66 13.41
C ILE A 6 2.75 -4.23 13.49
N LYS A 7 3.68 -3.30 13.27
CA LYS A 7 3.40 -1.86 13.28
C LYS A 7 3.54 -1.27 11.89
N GLY A 8 2.74 -0.23 11.65
CA GLY A 8 2.71 0.48 10.39
C GLY A 8 2.14 1.89 10.53
N LEU A 9 2.07 2.57 9.39
CA LEU A 9 1.56 3.92 9.29
C LEU A 9 0.12 3.89 8.80
N THR A 10 -0.79 4.43 9.59
CA THR A 10 -2.19 4.51 9.20
C THR A 10 -2.38 5.57 8.12
N LEU A 11 -3.05 5.22 7.03
CA LEU A 11 -3.45 6.10 5.95
C LEU A 11 -4.96 6.28 5.96
N SER A 12 -5.44 7.44 5.52
CA SER A 12 -6.86 7.66 5.24
C SER A 12 -7.16 7.25 3.80
N VAL A 13 -8.29 6.58 3.60
CA VAL A 13 -8.79 6.18 2.28
C VAL A 13 -9.63 7.32 1.70
N TYR A 14 -9.37 7.66 0.44
CA TYR A 14 -10.10 8.65 -0.34
C TYR A 14 -10.83 7.95 -1.47
N ARG A 15 -12.14 8.18 -1.54
CA ARG A 15 -13.05 7.63 -2.56
C ARG A 15 -13.66 8.78 -3.34
N SER A 16 -14.10 8.50 -4.58
CA SER A 16 -14.91 9.46 -5.31
C SER A 16 -16.25 9.64 -4.61
N ALA A 17 -16.65 10.88 -4.35
CA ALA A 17 -17.97 11.21 -3.82
C ALA A 17 -19.09 11.05 -4.87
N GLU A 18 -18.72 11.04 -6.15
CA GLU A 18 -19.65 10.94 -7.29
C GLU A 18 -19.80 9.49 -7.79
N ALA A 19 -19.03 8.54 -7.24
CA ALA A 19 -19.13 7.15 -7.63
C ALA A 19 -20.32 6.48 -6.93
N ASP A 20 -21.38 6.21 -7.69
CA ASP A 20 -22.56 5.48 -7.20
C ASP A 20 -22.31 3.95 -7.08
N ALA A 21 -21.15 3.47 -7.52
CA ALA A 21 -20.81 2.05 -7.56
C ALA A 21 -19.43 1.74 -6.96
N ASP A 22 -19.31 0.53 -6.38
CA ASP A 22 -18.04 -0.01 -5.91
C ASP A 22 -17.23 -0.62 -7.07
N PHE A 23 -16.23 0.12 -7.54
CA PHE A 23 -15.30 -0.33 -8.58
C PHE A 23 -14.17 -1.23 -8.08
N THR A 24 -14.07 -1.45 -6.76
CA THR A 24 -13.13 -2.40 -6.15
C THR A 24 -13.65 -3.83 -6.12
N LEU A 25 -14.93 -4.06 -6.43
CA LEU A 25 -15.60 -5.38 -6.36
C LEU A 25 -15.52 -6.02 -4.96
N GLY A 26 -15.71 -5.21 -3.90
CA GLY A 26 -15.67 -5.64 -2.50
C GLY A 26 -14.27 -5.65 -1.88
N GLY A 27 -13.34 -4.91 -2.48
CA GLY A 27 -11.98 -4.69 -1.98
C GLY A 27 -11.96 -4.01 -0.61
N ILE A 28 -10.78 -3.98 0.02
CA ILE A 28 -10.64 -3.45 1.39
C ILE A 28 -11.06 -1.97 1.46
N THR A 29 -10.77 -1.19 0.43
CA THR A 29 -11.04 0.24 0.42
C THR A 29 -12.51 0.56 0.16
N ALA A 30 -13.34 -0.39 -0.27
CA ALA A 30 -14.80 -0.22 -0.26
C ALA A 30 -15.40 -0.36 1.15
N LYS A 31 -14.69 -1.01 2.08
CA LYS A 31 -15.21 -1.36 3.42
C LYS A 31 -14.59 -0.52 4.54
N TYR A 32 -13.33 -0.13 4.38
CA TYR A 32 -12.56 0.54 5.42
C TYR A 32 -12.14 1.94 4.97
N ASP A 33 -12.30 2.92 5.87
CA ASP A 33 -11.89 4.31 5.65
C ASP A 33 -10.41 4.55 5.95
N ARG A 34 -9.74 3.52 6.46
CA ARG A 34 -8.33 3.55 6.84
C ARG A 34 -7.65 2.25 6.43
N VAL A 35 -6.36 2.32 6.21
CA VAL A 35 -5.48 1.16 5.99
C VAL A 35 -4.16 1.38 6.74
N THR A 36 -3.42 0.32 7.03
CA THR A 36 -2.13 0.42 7.73
C THR A 36 -1.00 -0.04 6.82
N VAL A 37 -0.09 0.87 6.44
CA VAL A 37 1.09 0.50 5.65
C VAL A 37 2.12 -0.17 6.54
N VAL A 38 2.38 -1.44 6.30
CA VAL A 38 3.30 -2.26 7.12
C VAL A 38 4.70 -2.43 6.51
N GLY A 39 4.90 -1.99 5.27
CA GLY A 39 6.20 -2.07 4.61
C GLY A 39 6.17 -1.74 3.12
N VAL A 40 7.29 -2.03 2.48
CA VAL A 40 7.55 -1.78 1.06
C VAL A 40 7.95 -3.07 0.37
N LEU A 41 7.33 -3.35 -0.77
CA LEU A 41 7.77 -4.34 -1.74
C LEU A 41 8.42 -3.60 -2.91
N ASN A 42 9.75 -3.66 -3.02
CA ASN A 42 10.46 -3.01 -4.12
C ASN A 42 10.82 -4.03 -5.21
N THR A 43 10.05 -4.07 -6.30
CA THR A 43 10.28 -4.99 -7.42
C THR A 43 11.37 -4.51 -8.37
N THR A 44 11.95 -3.34 -8.11
CA THR A 44 12.99 -2.74 -8.96
C THR A 44 14.40 -2.93 -8.40
N ASP A 45 14.53 -3.30 -7.12
CA ASP A 45 15.82 -3.60 -6.49
C ASP A 45 16.03 -5.13 -6.45
N PRO A 46 16.99 -5.68 -7.22
CA PRO A 46 17.22 -7.12 -7.29
C PRO A 46 17.66 -7.73 -5.95
N ARG A 47 18.16 -6.92 -5.00
CA ARG A 47 18.62 -7.41 -3.68
C ARG A 47 17.48 -7.77 -2.74
N VAL A 48 16.31 -7.18 -2.94
CA VAL A 48 15.12 -7.35 -2.08
C VAL A 48 13.87 -7.72 -2.89
N ASN A 49 14.03 -8.05 -4.17
CA ASN A 49 12.94 -8.33 -5.08
C ASN A 49 12.03 -9.44 -4.52
N GLY A 50 10.73 -9.16 -4.41
CA GLY A 50 9.76 -10.09 -3.87
C GLY A 50 9.65 -10.11 -2.34
N THR A 51 10.52 -9.38 -1.62
CA THR A 51 10.50 -9.32 -0.15
C THR A 51 9.85 -8.03 0.33
N ILE A 52 8.94 -8.15 1.30
CA ILE A 52 8.34 -7.01 1.99
C ILE A 52 9.29 -6.58 3.10
N VAL A 53 9.80 -5.35 2.98
CA VAL A 53 10.72 -4.75 3.95
C VAL A 53 9.94 -3.74 4.79
N PRO A 54 9.87 -3.89 6.13
CA PRO A 54 9.23 -2.89 6.96
C PRO A 54 10.07 -1.61 7.02
N VAL A 55 9.42 -0.46 6.99
CA VAL A 55 10.06 0.87 7.06
C VAL A 55 10.04 1.35 8.51
N ALA A 56 11.21 1.67 9.08
CA ALA A 56 11.32 2.04 10.49
C ALA A 56 10.48 3.28 10.84
N GLU A 57 10.51 4.29 9.98
CA GLU A 57 9.78 5.56 10.07
C GLU A 57 8.26 5.38 10.04
N TRP A 58 7.78 4.24 9.56
CA TRP A 58 6.35 3.94 9.49
C TRP A 58 5.87 3.08 10.65
N ARG A 59 6.73 2.56 11.54
CA ARG A 59 6.33 1.67 12.65
C ARG A 59 5.69 2.42 13.83
N ALA A 60 4.68 3.23 13.56
CA ALA A 60 4.02 4.09 14.56
C ALA A 60 2.89 3.37 15.30
N ASN A 61 1.96 2.75 14.57
CA ASN A 61 0.73 2.19 15.12
C ASN A 61 0.67 0.67 14.90
N PRO A 62 0.12 -0.12 15.85
CA PRO A 62 -0.20 -1.52 15.57
C PRO A 62 -1.24 -1.62 14.45
N VAL A 63 -1.21 -2.72 13.70
CA VAL A 63 -2.29 -3.06 12.76
C VAL A 63 -3.58 -3.31 13.55
N ARG A 64 -4.71 -2.84 13.01
CA ARG A 64 -6.04 -2.94 13.63
C ARG A 64 -7.04 -3.48 12.63
N ASP A 65 -8.10 -4.11 13.14
CA ASP A 65 -9.17 -4.67 12.31
C ASP A 65 -9.91 -3.59 11.50
N ASP A 66 -9.99 -2.36 12.01
CA ASP A 66 -10.61 -1.21 11.33
C ASP A 66 -9.66 -0.48 10.35
N ALA A 67 -8.41 -0.92 10.25
CA ALA A 67 -7.39 -0.36 9.37
C ALA A 67 -6.50 -1.49 8.80
N PRO A 68 -7.05 -2.31 7.88
CA PRO A 68 -6.37 -3.52 7.41
C PRO A 68 -5.00 -3.22 6.79
N PRO A 69 -4.10 -4.21 6.82
CA PRO A 69 -2.72 -4.02 6.41
C PRO A 69 -2.58 -3.96 4.89
N VAL A 70 -1.71 -3.05 4.45
CA VAL A 70 -1.31 -2.85 3.06
C VAL A 70 0.20 -2.68 2.96
N VAL A 71 0.76 -2.87 1.77
CA VAL A 71 2.16 -2.56 1.46
C VAL A 71 2.25 -1.56 0.32
N VAL A 72 3.29 -0.73 0.35
CA VAL A 72 3.67 0.07 -0.81
C VAL A 72 4.43 -0.84 -1.78
N VAL A 73 3.91 -1.00 -2.97
CA VAL A 73 4.60 -1.70 -4.06
C VAL A 73 5.27 -0.67 -4.94
N VAL A 74 6.59 -0.77 -5.07
CA VAL A 74 7.40 0.06 -5.97
C VAL A 74 7.79 -0.78 -7.18
N ARG A 75 7.43 -0.31 -8.38
CA ARG A 75 7.75 -0.97 -9.65
C ARG A 75 8.23 0.02 -10.69
N ARG A 76 8.74 -0.47 -11.82
CA ARG A 76 8.93 0.35 -13.02
C ARG A 76 7.62 0.41 -13.79
N ALA A 77 7.23 1.61 -14.19
CA ALA A 77 6.13 1.83 -15.10
C ALA A 77 6.44 1.23 -16.48
N GLY A 78 5.40 1.02 -17.29
CA GLY A 78 5.55 0.49 -18.64
C GLY A 78 6.36 1.42 -19.56
N ILE A 79 6.69 0.91 -20.76
CA ILE A 79 7.48 1.61 -21.79
C ILE A 79 6.93 3.02 -22.08
N TRP A 80 5.61 3.18 -22.08
CA TRP A 80 4.92 4.45 -22.33
C TRP A 80 5.14 5.54 -21.26
N ARG A 81 5.69 5.19 -20.09
CA ARG A 81 6.07 6.13 -19.02
C ARG A 81 7.58 6.09 -18.76
N ASN A 82 8.37 5.82 -19.80
CA ASN A 82 9.84 5.81 -19.78
C ASN A 82 10.47 4.91 -18.70
N GLY A 83 9.76 3.90 -18.20
CA GLY A 83 10.27 3.03 -17.14
C GLY A 83 10.49 3.73 -15.79
N GLU A 84 9.88 4.89 -15.58
CA GLU A 84 9.92 5.61 -14.30
C GLU A 84 9.43 4.73 -13.15
N ARG A 85 9.96 4.95 -11.95
CA ARG A 85 9.46 4.28 -10.76
C ARG A 85 8.02 4.75 -10.50
N GLU A 86 7.14 3.86 -10.11
CA GLU A 86 5.83 4.22 -9.59
C GLU A 86 5.50 3.39 -8.37
N ALA A 87 4.64 3.95 -7.53
CA ALA A 87 4.16 3.30 -6.33
C ALA A 87 2.63 3.19 -6.34
N HIS A 88 2.14 2.10 -5.74
CA HIS A 88 0.75 1.88 -5.39
C HIS A 88 0.67 1.05 -4.12
N LEU A 89 -0.53 0.94 -3.55
CA LEU A 89 -0.79 0.14 -2.36
C LEU A 89 -1.45 -1.17 -2.75
N GLU A 90 -1.10 -2.25 -2.07
CA GLU A 90 -1.78 -3.55 -2.21
C GLU A 90 -2.14 -4.14 -0.84
N PRO A 91 -3.33 -4.76 -0.70
CA PRO A 91 -3.69 -5.56 0.47
C PRO A 91 -2.69 -6.69 0.71
N VAL A 92 -2.44 -6.97 1.98
CA VAL A 92 -1.68 -8.13 2.43
C VAL A 92 -2.42 -8.85 3.55
N GLU A 93 -2.11 -10.12 3.72
CA GLU A 93 -2.58 -10.93 4.83
C GLU A 93 -1.47 -11.07 5.87
N LEU A 94 -1.83 -10.98 7.14
CA LEU A 94 -0.92 -11.26 8.24
C LEU A 94 -1.23 -12.64 8.78
N THR A 95 -0.22 -13.48 8.90
CA THR A 95 -0.34 -14.80 9.52
C THR A 95 0.00 -14.71 11.01
N ASP A 96 -0.50 -15.67 11.80
CA ASP A 96 -0.34 -15.68 13.26
C ASP A 96 1.13 -15.71 13.73
N ASP A 97 2.03 -16.19 12.87
CA ASP A 97 3.48 -16.21 13.09
C ASP A 97 4.20 -14.89 12.75
N GLY A 98 3.44 -13.88 12.31
CA GLY A 98 3.93 -12.54 11.98
C GLY A 98 4.47 -12.39 10.56
N ARG A 99 4.20 -13.33 9.64
CA ARG A 99 4.56 -13.17 8.23
C ARG A 99 3.52 -12.34 7.48
N ILE A 100 3.98 -11.65 6.43
CA ILE A 100 3.16 -10.82 5.57
C ILE A 100 3.06 -11.51 4.21
N HIS A 101 1.83 -11.91 3.84
CA HIS A 101 1.54 -12.57 2.57
C HIS A 101 0.88 -11.60 1.60
N ARG A 102 1.45 -11.49 0.41
CA ARG A 102 0.87 -10.71 -0.69
C ARG A 102 0.02 -11.63 -1.57
N ARG A 103 -1.20 -11.18 -1.91
CA ARG A 103 -2.04 -11.84 -2.91
C ARG A 103 -1.85 -11.17 -4.28
N PRO A 104 -1.30 -11.86 -5.30
CA PRO A 104 -1.15 -11.30 -6.63
C PRO A 104 -2.51 -11.13 -7.34
N GLY A 105 -2.51 -10.41 -8.47
CA GLY A 105 -3.71 -10.22 -9.30
C GLY A 105 -4.61 -9.07 -8.85
N THR A 106 -4.07 -8.11 -8.10
CA THR A 106 -4.77 -6.88 -7.73
C THR A 106 -4.72 -5.84 -8.83
N ALA A 107 -5.81 -5.09 -8.98
CA ALA A 107 -5.93 -3.96 -9.89
C ALA A 107 -6.44 -2.71 -9.15
N HIS A 108 -6.18 -1.54 -9.71
CA HIS A 108 -6.70 -0.29 -9.16
C HIS A 108 -8.22 -0.19 -9.36
N GLY A 109 -8.94 -0.02 -8.25
CA GLY A 109 -10.40 0.14 -8.23
C GLY A 109 -10.88 1.60 -8.12
N GLY A 110 -10.02 2.59 -8.34
CA GLY A 110 -10.39 4.03 -8.28
C GLY A 110 -10.21 4.70 -6.92
N ASN A 111 -9.87 3.95 -5.86
CA ASN A 111 -9.63 4.50 -4.53
C ASN A 111 -8.16 4.81 -4.27
N PHE A 112 -7.91 5.84 -3.46
CA PHE A 112 -6.58 6.29 -3.07
C PHE A 112 -6.42 6.18 -1.55
N ALA A 113 -5.19 6.14 -1.07
CA ALA A 113 -4.92 6.32 0.35
C ALA A 113 -3.63 7.13 0.56
N GLY A 114 -3.61 7.92 1.62
CA GLY A 114 -2.45 8.75 1.96
C GLY A 114 -2.49 9.27 3.38
N ASN A 115 -1.43 9.99 3.73
CA ASN A 115 -1.25 10.59 5.05
C ASN A 115 -0.46 11.91 4.88
N GLY A 116 -0.92 12.99 5.53
CA GLY A 116 -0.25 14.29 5.50
C GLY A 116 1.06 14.37 6.31
N ALA A 117 1.49 13.27 6.95
CA ALA A 117 2.73 13.20 7.70
C ALA A 117 3.95 13.25 6.77
N SER A 118 4.93 14.09 7.13
CA SER A 118 6.18 14.25 6.37
C SER A 118 6.94 12.94 6.17
N GLN A 119 6.90 12.03 7.16
CA GLN A 119 7.54 10.72 7.11
C GLN A 119 7.01 9.80 5.99
N PHE A 120 5.74 9.94 5.60
CA PHE A 120 5.19 9.19 4.47
C PHE A 120 5.83 9.69 3.16
N ARG A 121 5.76 11.00 2.94
CA ARG A 121 6.26 11.65 1.74
C ARG A 121 7.78 11.54 1.57
N GLN A 122 8.54 11.68 2.65
CA GLN A 122 10.02 11.60 2.61
C GLN A 122 10.48 10.20 2.20
N VAL A 123 9.94 9.16 2.83
CA VAL A 123 10.27 7.78 2.47
C VAL A 123 9.86 7.48 1.04
N LEU A 124 8.63 7.84 0.62
CA LEU A 124 8.20 7.63 -0.75
C LEU A 124 9.07 8.37 -1.77
N SER A 125 9.47 9.62 -1.49
CA SER A 125 10.30 10.39 -2.42
C SER A 125 11.68 9.75 -2.59
N ALA A 126 12.25 9.20 -1.51
CA ALA A 126 13.50 8.45 -1.57
C ALA A 126 13.36 7.15 -2.38
N LEU A 127 12.26 6.42 -2.21
CA LEU A 127 11.98 5.17 -2.94
C LEU A 127 11.71 5.40 -4.44
N LEU A 128 11.06 6.53 -4.76
CA LEU A 128 10.65 6.88 -6.11
C LEU A 128 11.73 7.66 -6.87
N GLU A 129 12.69 8.25 -6.18
CA GLU A 129 13.76 9.10 -6.76
C GLU A 129 13.22 10.39 -7.41
N TYR A 130 12.02 10.82 -7.02
CA TYR A 130 11.39 12.09 -7.41
C TYR A 130 10.38 12.53 -6.33
N PRO A 131 9.88 13.79 -6.35
CA PRO A 131 8.88 14.26 -5.39
C PRO A 131 7.64 13.36 -5.37
N ALA A 132 7.44 12.64 -4.26
CA ALA A 132 6.33 11.70 -4.15
C ALA A 132 4.98 12.40 -4.01
N PRO A 133 3.90 11.78 -4.51
CA PRO A 133 2.54 12.25 -4.24
C PRO A 133 2.17 12.05 -2.77
N ASP A 134 1.22 12.85 -2.27
CA ASP A 134 0.69 12.73 -0.91
C ASP A 134 -0.27 11.53 -0.74
N VAL A 135 -0.76 11.00 -1.86
CA VAL A 135 -1.67 9.84 -1.93
C VAL A 135 -1.19 8.84 -2.96
N LEU A 136 -1.44 7.56 -2.70
CA LEU A 136 -1.17 6.46 -3.61
C LEU A 136 -2.47 5.81 -4.07
N ARG A 137 -2.49 5.33 -5.32
CA ARG A 137 -3.54 4.43 -5.81
C ARG A 137 -3.57 3.17 -4.96
N VAL A 138 -4.75 2.69 -4.60
CA VAL A 138 -4.92 1.38 -3.97
C VAL A 138 -5.35 0.36 -5.03
N HIS A 139 -4.61 -0.73 -5.09
CA HIS A 139 -4.88 -1.88 -5.94
C HIS A 139 -5.47 -2.99 -5.07
N ASP A 140 -6.79 -3.01 -4.92
CA ASP A 140 -7.53 -3.97 -4.12
C ASP A 140 -8.74 -4.58 -4.85
N ARG A 141 -8.85 -4.33 -6.17
CA ARG A 141 -9.79 -5.01 -7.04
C ARG A 141 -9.23 -6.37 -7.45
N TYR A 142 -10.01 -7.43 -7.27
CA TYR A 142 -9.71 -8.77 -7.78
C TYR A 142 -10.73 -9.14 -8.87
N GLU A 143 -10.25 -9.46 -10.06
CA GLU A 143 -11.11 -10.00 -11.12
C GLU A 143 -11.45 -11.46 -10.81
N ARG A 144 -12.69 -11.86 -11.13
CA ARG A 144 -13.21 -13.21 -10.90
C ARG A 144 -13.02 -14.10 -12.11
#